data_AF-A0A917P9G4-F1
#
_entry.id   AF-A0A917P9G4-F1
#
_cell.length_a   1.000
_cell.length_b   1.000
_cell.length_c   1.000
_cell.angle_alpha   90.00
_cell.angle_beta   90.00
_cell.angle_gamma   90.00
#
_symmetry.space_group_name_H-M   'P 1'
#
loop_
_entity.id
_entity.type
_entity.pdbx_description
1 polymer ?
#
loop_
_entity_poly.entity_id
_entity_poly.type
_entity_poly.pdbx_seq_one_letter_code
_entity_poly.pdbx_strand_id
1 'polypeptide(L)'
;MDRPVLTVVRGSETRRGPVDLSELTWEAMPADVRGAIVVPADGRLMATWMPLSGPSRIPQGRVLLSWTPAGEDRMDVAAHLGLAGAQVLLAVWPGLGGEWSGVVRPTVAEVTELHAALRLATVLVDRLTD
;
A
#
# COMPACT_ATOMS: atom_id res chain seq x y z
N MET A 1 -12.33 45.76 7.26
CA MET A 1 -12.96 44.70 6.46
C MET A 1 -11.84 43.81 5.97
N ASP A 2 -11.74 42.65 6.59
CA ASP A 2 -10.60 41.73 6.53
C ASP A 2 -10.67 40.88 5.25
N ARG A 3 -9.56 40.78 4.51
CA ARG A 3 -9.50 39.94 3.30
C ARG A 3 -9.10 38.53 3.76
N PRO A 4 -9.83 37.46 3.38
CA PRO A 4 -9.40 36.12 3.72
C PRO A 4 -8.09 35.83 2.98
N VAL A 5 -7.02 35.66 3.76
CA VAL A 5 -5.76 35.08 3.31
C VAL A 5 -6.06 33.62 2.99
N LEU A 6 -6.12 33.30 1.70
CA LEU A 6 -6.07 31.92 1.25
C LEU A 6 -4.70 31.37 1.63
N THR A 7 -4.63 30.70 2.78
CA THR A 7 -3.50 29.86 3.12
C THR A 7 -3.45 28.76 2.08
N VAL A 8 -2.57 28.93 1.08
CA VAL A 8 -2.16 27.87 0.20
C VAL A 8 -1.58 26.78 1.10
N VAL A 9 -2.40 25.78 1.42
CA VAL A 9 -1.92 24.50 1.95
C VAL A 9 -0.89 24.05 0.93
N ARG A 10 0.39 24.07 1.33
CA ARG A 10 1.50 23.64 0.49
C ARG A 10 1.07 22.35 -0.18
N GLY A 11 0.96 22.39 -1.50
CA GLY A 11 0.70 21.20 -2.29
C GLY A 11 1.67 20.15 -1.80
N SER A 12 1.13 19.04 -1.30
CA SER A 12 1.87 17.81 -1.12
C SER A 12 2.40 17.48 -2.50
N GLU A 13 3.64 17.87 -2.79
CA GLU A 13 4.47 17.14 -3.73
C GLU A 13 4.52 15.74 -3.15
N THR A 14 3.55 14.91 -3.55
CA THR A 14 3.41 13.51 -3.16
C THR A 14 4.79 12.93 -3.35
N ARG A 15 5.51 12.57 -2.28
CA ARG A 15 6.87 12.00 -2.38
C ARG A 15 6.78 10.88 -3.42
N ARG A 16 7.33 11.12 -4.61
CA ARG A 16 7.15 10.20 -5.76
C ARG A 16 8.06 8.98 -5.68
N GLY A 17 8.96 8.96 -4.68
CA GLY A 17 9.84 7.84 -4.40
C GLY A 17 9.33 6.93 -3.28
N PRO A 18 9.89 5.73 -3.15
CA PRO A 18 9.58 4.85 -2.03
C PRO A 18 9.90 5.51 -0.68
N VAL A 19 9.00 5.39 0.28
CA VAL A 19 9.14 5.88 1.67
C VAL A 19 8.91 4.71 2.62
N ASP A 20 9.53 4.71 3.79
CA ASP A 20 9.22 3.71 4.82
C ASP A 20 7.76 3.87 5.26
N LEU A 21 6.99 2.79 5.27
CA LEU A 21 5.58 2.81 5.65
C LEU A 21 5.38 3.37 7.06
N SER A 22 6.34 3.15 7.98
CA SER A 22 6.27 3.66 9.35
C SER A 22 6.14 5.20 9.41
N GLU A 23 6.72 5.92 8.45
CA GLU A 23 6.61 7.38 8.33
C GLU A 23 5.18 7.82 7.95
N LEU A 24 4.40 6.95 7.32
CA LEU A 24 3.08 7.28 6.78
C LEU A 24 1.93 6.89 7.72
N THR A 25 2.21 6.11 8.77
CA THR A 25 1.17 5.50 9.61
C THR A 25 0.29 6.50 10.36
N TRP A 26 0.81 7.71 10.59
CA TRP A 26 0.14 8.80 11.29
C TRP A 26 -0.64 9.73 10.34
N GLU A 27 -0.43 9.60 9.04
CA GLU A 27 -1.02 10.48 8.04
C GLU A 27 -2.21 9.79 7.37
N ALA A 28 -3.30 10.55 7.16
CA ALA A 28 -4.37 10.07 6.29
C ALA A 28 -3.84 9.94 4.85
N MET A 29 -4.40 9.00 4.09
CA MET A 29 -4.07 8.92 2.66
C MET A 29 -4.36 10.26 1.96
N PRO A 30 -3.45 10.73 1.08
CA PRO A 30 -3.74 11.85 0.21
C PRO A 30 -4.98 11.59 -0.66
N ALA A 31 -5.76 12.64 -0.92
CA ALA A 31 -7.02 12.51 -1.65
C ALA A 31 -6.86 12.13 -3.14
N ASP A 32 -5.66 12.32 -3.71
CA ASP A 32 -5.33 12.04 -5.10
C ASP A 32 -4.76 10.62 -5.33
N VAL A 33 -4.66 9.81 -4.27
CA VAL A 33 -4.16 8.43 -4.33
C VAL A 33 -5.24 7.43 -3.94
N ARG A 34 -5.11 6.20 -4.43
CA ARG A 34 -5.99 5.07 -4.05
C ARG A 34 -5.39 4.13 -3.02
N GLY A 35 -4.14 4.38 -2.64
CA GLY A 35 -3.38 3.58 -1.68
C GLY A 35 -1.89 3.66 -1.97
N ALA A 36 -1.10 2.88 -1.24
CA ALA A 36 0.32 2.70 -1.47
C ALA A 36 0.62 1.25 -1.85
N ILE A 37 1.38 1.05 -2.93
CA ILE A 37 2.00 -0.25 -3.19
C ILE A 37 3.12 -0.43 -2.18
N VAL A 38 3.07 -1.55 -1.46
CA VAL A 38 4.08 -1.89 -0.46
C VAL A 38 4.95 -3.05 -0.91
N VAL A 39 6.24 -2.95 -0.63
CA VAL A 39 7.22 -4.01 -0.87
C VAL A 39 8.05 -4.24 0.39
N PRO A 40 8.25 -5.50 0.82
CA PRO A 40 9.23 -5.81 1.86
C PRO A 40 10.65 -5.48 1.38
N ALA A 41 11.42 -4.76 2.20
CA ALA A 41 12.84 -4.51 1.99
C ALA A 41 13.54 -4.40 3.35
N ASP A 42 14.57 -5.20 3.59
CA ASP A 42 15.42 -5.16 4.80
C ASP A 42 14.63 -5.10 6.13
N GLY A 43 13.57 -5.92 6.24
CA GLY A 43 12.71 -5.99 7.43
C GLY A 43 11.69 -4.84 7.58
N ARG A 44 11.64 -3.94 6.60
CA ARG A 44 10.71 -2.80 6.54
C ARG A 44 9.73 -2.98 5.37
N LEU A 45 8.69 -2.16 5.39
CA LEU A 45 7.80 -2.01 4.24
C LEU A 45 8.08 -0.68 3.57
N MET A 46 8.50 -0.73 2.31
CA MET A 46 8.64 0.47 1.48
C MET A 46 7.34 0.70 0.73
N ALA A 47 6.76 1.88 0.91
CA ALA A 47 5.51 2.32 0.34
C ALA A 47 5.76 3.27 -0.84
N THR A 48 5.08 3.04 -1.95
CA THR A 48 5.02 3.96 -3.10
C THR A 48 3.57 4.29 -3.38
N TRP A 49 3.24 5.57 -3.36
CA TRP A 49 1.88 6.02 -3.62
C TRP A 49 1.40 5.62 -5.02
N MET A 50 0.16 5.13 -5.09
CA MET A 50 -0.52 4.80 -6.33
C MET A 50 -1.56 5.87 -6.64
N PRO A 51 -1.32 6.74 -7.63
CA PRO A 51 -2.26 7.80 -8.00
C PRO A 51 -3.60 7.23 -8.46
N LEU A 52 -4.68 7.98 -8.24
CA LEU A 52 -6.00 7.67 -8.80
C LEU A 52 -6.01 7.67 -10.33
N SER A 53 -5.18 8.50 -10.94
CA SER A 53 -4.96 8.55 -12.39
C SER A 53 -4.06 7.43 -12.93
N GLY A 54 -3.50 6.59 -12.05
CA GLY A 54 -2.66 5.46 -12.41
C GLY A 54 -3.47 4.27 -12.96
N PRO A 55 -2.79 3.14 -13.25
CA PRO A 55 -3.46 1.93 -13.71
C PRO A 55 -4.57 1.50 -12.74
N SER A 56 -5.74 1.11 -13.26
CA SER A 56 -6.84 0.64 -12.42
C SER A 56 -6.55 -0.70 -11.73
N ARG A 57 -5.56 -1.46 -12.22
CA ARG A 57 -5.18 -2.76 -11.67
C ARG A 57 -3.95 -2.66 -10.79
N ILE A 58 -4.00 -3.35 -9.66
CA ILE A 58 -2.82 -3.61 -8.83
C ILE A 58 -1.90 -4.56 -9.62
N PRO A 59 -0.60 -4.27 -9.75
CA PRO A 59 0.33 -5.18 -10.43
C PRO A 59 0.31 -6.57 -9.78
N GLN A 60 0.45 -7.61 -10.59
CA GLN A 60 0.45 -8.99 -10.11
C GLN A 60 1.54 -9.20 -9.04
N GLY A 61 1.17 -9.82 -7.91
CA GLY A 61 2.09 -10.08 -6.82
C GLY A 61 2.50 -8.84 -6.03
N ARG A 62 1.79 -7.71 -6.19
CA ARG A 62 1.96 -6.52 -5.37
C ARG A 62 0.77 -6.37 -4.44
N VAL A 63 1.06 -5.85 -3.26
CA VAL A 63 0.05 -5.51 -2.25
C VAL A 63 -0.17 -4.00 -2.29
N LEU A 64 -1.43 -3.59 -2.44
CA LEU A 64 -1.89 -2.23 -2.23
C LEU A 64 -2.45 -2.13 -0.81
N LEU A 65 -1.89 -1.25 0.00
CA LEU A 65 -2.51 -0.81 1.25
C LEU A 65 -3.33 0.44 1.00
N SER A 66 -4.55 0.48 1.52
CA SER A 66 -5.38 1.68 1.58
C SER A 66 -5.85 1.89 3.01
N TRP A 67 -5.88 3.12 3.49
CA TRP A 67 -6.33 3.46 4.82
C TRP A 67 -7.11 4.77 4.88
N THR A 68 -8.05 4.81 5.82
CA THR A 68 -8.90 5.97 6.08
C THR A 68 -8.97 6.26 7.58
N PRO A 69 -9.12 7.53 7.98
CA PRO A 69 -9.32 7.88 9.38
C PRO A 69 -10.55 7.15 9.98
N ALA A 70 -10.37 6.58 11.17
CA ALA A 70 -11.38 5.81 11.91
C ALA A 70 -11.66 6.38 13.31
N GLY A 71 -11.28 7.65 13.54
CA GLY A 71 -11.33 8.33 14.83
C GLY A 71 -10.07 9.14 15.08
N GLU A 72 -9.92 9.64 16.30
CA GLU A 72 -8.70 10.31 16.75
C GLU A 72 -7.52 9.33 16.74
N ASP A 73 -6.48 9.65 15.97
CA ASP A 73 -5.24 8.88 15.81
C ASP A 73 -5.44 7.39 15.44
N ARG A 74 -6.53 7.07 14.74
CA ARG A 74 -6.86 5.71 14.29
C ARG A 74 -7.11 5.64 12.80
N MET A 75 -6.72 4.52 12.21
CA MET A 75 -6.83 4.22 10.78
C MET A 75 -7.49 2.87 10.57
N ASP A 76 -8.50 2.82 9.71
CA ASP A 76 -8.95 1.57 9.11
C ASP A 76 -8.03 1.26 7.94
N VAL A 77 -7.36 0.11 7.98
CA VAL A 77 -6.39 -0.29 6.96
C VAL A 77 -6.91 -1.52 6.21
N ALA A 78 -6.83 -1.51 4.89
CA ALA A 78 -7.16 -2.66 4.04
C ALA A 78 -5.99 -3.00 3.12
N ALA A 79 -5.73 -4.30 2.94
CA ALA A 79 -4.73 -4.82 2.02
C ALA A 79 -5.40 -5.53 0.85
N HIS A 80 -4.96 -5.22 -0.37
CA HIS A 80 -5.40 -5.87 -1.60
C HIS A 80 -4.22 -6.46 -2.37
N LEU A 81 -4.35 -7.69 -2.84
CA LEU A 81 -3.36 -8.36 -3.70
C LEU A 81 -3.75 -8.23 -5.17
N GLY A 82 -2.81 -7.83 -6.01
CA GLY A 82 -2.93 -7.96 -7.46
C GLY A 82 -2.69 -9.41 -7.92
N LEU A 83 -3.62 -9.96 -8.70
CA LEU A 83 -3.51 -11.26 -9.36
C LEU A 83 -3.57 -11.10 -10.88
N ALA A 84 -3.35 -12.20 -11.61
CA ALA A 84 -3.53 -12.21 -13.05
C ALA A 84 -4.99 -11.88 -13.41
N GLY A 85 -5.22 -10.67 -13.91
CA GLY A 85 -6.54 -10.19 -14.33
C GLY A 85 -7.52 -9.80 -13.21
N ALA A 86 -7.15 -9.95 -11.93
CA ALA A 86 -8.03 -9.70 -10.79
C ALA A 86 -7.29 -9.03 -9.62
N GLN A 87 -8.04 -8.64 -8.60
CA GLN A 87 -7.51 -8.26 -7.30
C GLN A 87 -8.35 -8.92 -6.19
N VAL A 88 -7.73 -9.22 -5.05
CA VAL A 88 -8.38 -9.89 -3.91
C VAL A 88 -8.11 -9.09 -2.64
N LEU A 89 -9.14 -8.91 -1.81
CA LEU A 89 -9.00 -8.38 -0.46
C LEU A 89 -8.26 -9.42 0.39
N LEU A 90 -7.07 -9.06 0.89
CA LEU A 90 -6.27 -9.93 1.75
C LEU A 90 -6.69 -9.83 3.22
N ALA A 91 -6.87 -8.61 3.71
CA ALA A 91 -7.13 -8.33 5.11
C ALA A 91 -7.72 -6.93 5.30
N VAL A 92 -8.44 -6.76 6.40
CA VAL A 92 -8.89 -5.48 6.93
C VAL A 92 -8.54 -5.43 8.40
N TRP A 93 -7.93 -4.34 8.84
CA TRP A 93 -7.61 -4.05 10.21
C TRP A 93 -8.32 -2.76 10.63
N PRO A 94 -9.42 -2.86 11.39
CA PRO A 94 -10.16 -1.68 11.81
C PRO A 94 -9.46 -0.97 12.97
N GLY A 95 -9.47 0.36 12.93
CA GLY A 95 -9.08 1.22 14.05
C GLY A 95 -7.65 1.05 14.56
N LEU A 96 -6.70 0.72 13.68
CA LEU A 96 -5.27 0.67 14.02
C LEU A 96 -4.80 2.05 14.44
N GLY A 97 -4.24 2.16 15.64
CA GLY A 97 -3.60 3.38 16.12
C GLY A 97 -2.10 3.24 16.11
N GLY A 98 -1.40 4.36 16.14
CA GLY A 98 0.04 4.35 16.30
C GLY A 98 0.83 4.03 15.03
N GLU A 99 2.05 3.56 15.23
CA GLU A 99 2.89 2.99 14.19
C GLU A 99 2.38 1.58 13.85
N TRP A 100 1.47 1.49 12.88
CA TRP A 100 0.80 0.23 12.54
C TRP A 100 1.50 -0.59 11.45
N SER A 101 2.65 -0.15 10.91
CA SER A 101 3.35 -0.92 9.87
C SER A 101 3.79 -2.30 10.38
N GLY A 102 4.16 -2.40 11.65
CA GLY A 102 4.49 -3.67 12.30
C GLY A 102 3.33 -4.68 12.34
N VAL A 103 2.08 -4.20 12.36
CA VAL A 103 0.87 -5.05 12.39
C VAL A 103 0.60 -5.66 11.01
N VAL A 104 0.75 -4.86 9.95
CA VAL A 104 0.46 -5.31 8.57
C VAL A 104 1.64 -6.05 7.93
N ARG A 105 2.87 -5.82 8.42
CA ARG A 105 4.11 -6.37 7.85
C ARG A 105 4.10 -7.89 7.67
N PRO A 106 3.70 -8.72 8.67
CA PRO A 106 3.69 -10.17 8.50
C PRO A 106 2.85 -10.61 7.31
N THR A 107 1.61 -10.09 7.20
CA THR A 107 0.72 -10.41 6.08
C THR A 107 1.31 -10.00 4.73
N VAL A 108 1.90 -8.81 4.64
CA VAL A 108 2.52 -8.34 3.39
C VAL A 108 3.73 -9.20 3.01
N ALA A 109 4.58 -9.54 3.97
CA ALA A 109 5.78 -10.36 3.74
C ALA A 109 5.39 -11.77 3.28
N GLU A 110 4.53 -12.46 4.03
CA GLU A 110 4.10 -13.82 3.73
C GLU A 110 3.45 -13.93 2.34
N VAL A 111 2.55 -13.01 2.00
CA VAL A 111 1.87 -13.03 0.69
C VAL A 111 2.85 -12.72 -0.45
N THR A 112 3.80 -11.82 -0.23
CA THR A 112 4.82 -11.49 -1.23
C THR A 112 5.74 -12.68 -1.48
N GLU A 113 6.19 -13.35 -0.42
CA GLU A 113 7.04 -14.55 -0.51
C GLU A 113 6.31 -15.73 -1.13
N LEU A 114 5.05 -15.98 -0.72
CA LEU A 114 4.22 -17.02 -1.31
C LEU A 114 4.00 -16.78 -2.82
N HIS A 115 3.72 -15.54 -3.21
CA HIS A 115 3.60 -15.19 -4.62
C HIS A 115 4.91 -15.44 -5.38
N ALA A 116 6.06 -15.06 -4.80
CA ALA A 116 7.36 -15.31 -5.40
C ALA A 116 7.64 -16.82 -5.58
N ALA A 117 7.36 -17.62 -4.55
CA ALA A 117 7.50 -19.07 -4.60
C ALA A 117 6.60 -19.70 -5.67
N LEU A 118 5.33 -19.30 -5.73
CA LEU A 118 4.40 -19.77 -6.76
C LEU A 118 4.86 -19.39 -8.16
N ARG A 119 5.32 -18.15 -8.35
CA ARG A 119 5.85 -17.70 -9.65
C ARG A 119 7.04 -18.53 -10.09
N LEU A 120 7.96 -18.85 -9.17
CA LEU A 120 9.11 -19.71 -9.45
C LEU A 120 8.65 -21.13 -9.82
N ALA A 121 7.71 -21.70 -9.06
CA ALA A 121 7.16 -23.02 -9.35
C ALA A 121 6.49 -23.07 -10.75
N THR A 122 5.70 -22.06 -11.12
CA THR A 122 5.08 -21.97 -12.45
C THR A 122 6.14 -21.93 -13.55
N VAL A 123 7.17 -21.07 -13.41
CA VAL A 123 8.27 -21.00 -14.39
C VAL A 123 8.99 -22.34 -14.53
N LEU A 124 9.21 -23.07 -13.42
CA LEU A 124 9.84 -24.38 -13.47
C LEU A 124 8.95 -25.42 -14.16
N VAL A 125 7.65 -25.41 -13.91
CA VAL A 125 6.70 -26.30 -14.59
C VAL A 125 6.71 -26.05 -16.09
N ASP A 126 6.59 -24.79 -16.52
CA ASP A 126 6.60 -24.42 -17.95
C ASP A 126 7.87 -24.94 -18.65
N ARG A 127 9.02 -24.83 -17.97
CA ARG A 127 10.32 -25.30 -18.48
C ARG A 127 10.48 -26.81 -18.54
N LEU A 128 9.72 -27.56 -17.75
CA LEU A 128 9.74 -29.03 -17.75
C LEU A 128 8.78 -29.61 -18.79
N THR A 129 7.82 -28.80 -19.25
CA THR A 129 6.82 -29.18 -20.24
C THR A 129 7.16 -28.75 -21.68
N ASP A 130 8.21 -27.95 -21.85
CA ASP A 130 8.84 -27.58 -23.14
C ASP A 130 9.92 -28.61 -23.55
#